data_AF-A0A952EDQ5-F1
#
_entry.id   AF-A0A952EDQ5-F1
#
_cell.length_a   1.000
_cell.length_b   1.000
_cell.length_c   1.000
_cell.angle_alpha   90.00
_cell.angle_beta   90.00
_cell.angle_gamma   90.00
#
_symmetry.space_group_name_H-M   'P 1'
#
loop_
_entity.id
_entity.type
_entity.pdbx_description
1 polymer ?
#
loop_
_entity_poly.entity_id
_entity_poly.type
_entity_poly.pdbx_seq_one_letter_code
_entity_poly.pdbx_strand_id
1 'polypeptide(L)' 'MSIRYDIVVVGGGHAGCEATLAAARMGTRV' A
#
# COMPACT_ATOMS: atom_id res chain seq x y z
N MET A 1 15.79 -1.14 14.19
CA MET A 1 14.98 -0.11 13.52
C MET A 1 13.68 -0.76 13.09
N SER A 2 12.53 -0.44 13.71
CA SER A 2 11.23 -1.01 13.30
C SER A 2 10.65 -0.20 12.14
N ILE A 3 10.30 -0.85 11.03
CA ILE A 3 9.58 -0.18 9.95
C ILE A 3 8.09 -0.21 10.31
N ARG A 4 7.44 0.96 10.27
CA ARG A 4 5.99 1.09 10.45
C ARG A 4 5.35 1.43 9.11
N TYR A 5 4.29 0.70 8.80
CA TYR A 5 3.41 0.93 7.67
C TYR A 5 2.00 1.18 8.21
N ASP A 6 1.25 2.01 7.51
CA ASP A 6 -0.15 2.28 7.83
C ASP A 6 -1.05 1.20 7.22
N ILE A 7 -0.66 0.67 6.05
CA ILE A 7 -1.37 -0.35 5.28
C ILE A 7 -0.36 -1.36 4.76
N VAL A 8 -0.76 -2.63 4.61
CA VAL A 8 0.02 -3.65 3.91
C VAL A 8 -0.87 -4.32 2.88
N VAL A 9 -0.44 -4.32 1.61
CA VAL A 9 -1.12 -5.03 0.53
C VAL A 9 -0.42 -6.36 0.27
N VAL A 10 -1.19 -7.45 0.30
CA VAL A 10 -0.68 -8.80 0.06
C VAL A 10 -1.13 -9.26 -1.33
N GLY A 11 -0.17 -9.33 -2.26
CA GLY A 11 -0.37 -9.73 -3.65
C GLY A 11 -0.42 -8.55 -4.65
N GLY A 12 0.29 -8.67 -5.77
CA GLY A 12 0.52 -7.60 -6.76
C GLY A 12 -0.23 -7.73 -8.08
N GLY A 13 -1.44 -8.31 -8.07
CA GLY A 13 -2.30 -8.36 -9.26
C GLY A 13 -2.90 -7.00 -9.60
N HIS A 14 -3.74 -6.93 -10.65
CA HIS A 14 -4.40 -5.68 -11.09
C HIS A 14 -5.00 -4.88 -9.93
N ALA A 15 -5.86 -5.52 -9.13
CA ALA A 15 -6.47 -4.90 -7.95
C ALA A 15 -5.45 -4.52 -6.86
N GLY A 16 -4.37 -5.30 -6.69
CA GLY A 16 -3.33 -5.02 -5.70
C GLY A 16 -2.54 -3.76 -6.02
N CYS A 17 -2.13 -3.60 -7.27
CA CYS A 17 -1.45 -2.38 -7.74
C CYS A 17 -2.36 -1.14 -7.65
N GLU A 18 -3.63 -1.27 -8.04
CA GLU A 18 -4.60 -0.18 -7.96
C GLU A 18 -4.86 0.25 -6.51
N ALA A 19 -5.01 -0.71 -5.59
CA ALA A 19 -5.18 -0.44 -4.17
C ALA A 19 -3.96 0.26 -3.56
N THR A 20 -2.74 -0.21 -3.85
CA THR A 20 -1.49 0.44 -3.40
C THR A 20 -1.36 1.85 -3.96
N LEU A 21 -1.64 2.06 -5.25
CA LEU A 21 -1.58 3.38 -5.87
C LEU A 21 -2.60 4.35 -5.26
N ALA A 22 -3.82 3.90 -5.00
CA ALA A 22 -4.84 4.69 -4.35
C ALA A 22 -4.42 5.06 -2.90
N ALA A 23 -3.93 4.09 -2.14
CA ALA A 23 -3.42 4.29 -0.78
C ALA A 23 -2.26 5.30 -0.74
N ALA A 24 -1.27 5.14 -1.61
CA ALA A 24 -0.15 6.06 -1.74
C ALA A 24 -0.59 7.49 -2.09
N ARG A 25 -1.61 7.64 -2.95
CA ARG A 25 -2.20 8.96 -3.30
C ARG A 25 -2.93 9.61 -2.13
N MET A 26 -3.43 8.82 -1.19
CA MET A 26 -3.98 9.32 0.08
C MET A 26 -2.89 9.66 1.10
N GLY A 27 -1.61 9.53 0.74
CA GLY A 27 -0.47 9.84 1.62
C GLY A 27 -0.18 8.77 2.66
N THR A 28 -0.76 7.58 2.53
CA THR A 28 -0.48 6.47 3.45
C THR A 28 0.86 5.81 3.12
N ARG A 29 1.50 5.28 4.15
CA ARG A 29 2.66 4.40 4.00
C ARG A 29 2.17 2.98 3.80
N VAL A 30 2.08 2.57 2.53
CA VAL A 30 1.62 1.26 2.06
C VAL A 30 2.78 0.41 1.54
#